data_AF-A0A838NPB1-F1
#
_entry.id   AF-A0A838NPB1-F1
#
_cell.length_a   1.000
_cell.length_b   1.000
_cell.length_c   1.000
_cell.angle_alpha   90.00
_cell.angle_beta   90.00
_cell.angle_gamma   90.00
#
_symmetry.space_group_name_H-M   'P 1'
#
loop_
_entity.id
_entity.type
_entity.pdbx_description
1 polymer ?
#
loop_
_entity_poly.entity_id
_entity_poly.type
_entity_poly.pdbx_seq_one_letter_code
_entity_poly.pdbx_strand_id
1 'polypeptide(L)'
;MQPQIPEVSPVPAIAPAGPAAEARAAPTAAQMYEAAQAQREVLQDQMESLESRRSVLSSRLSDASVSGTNRSGLEQRIADIDQRIADVDKQIAMSDIQVSRAAAIPGAIVERPPEVRSGPPEEVFVLSGIFMVVVLLPLTIAYARRIWRRSSTIVTNIPKELGERLIRVEQAVESTAVEVERIGEGQRFLTRLFTEGGVRAIAPSSKDAVELRQPQFP
;
A
#
# COMPACT_ATOMS: atom_id res chain seq x y z
N MET A 1 -96.59 12.45 -17.00
CA MET A 1 -95.81 11.29 -17.48
C MET A 1 -94.41 11.78 -17.81
N GLN A 2 -93.47 11.59 -16.89
CA GLN A 2 -92.04 11.89 -17.09
C GLN A 2 -91.33 10.61 -17.56
N PRO A 3 -90.54 10.65 -18.64
CA PRO A 3 -89.75 9.51 -19.06
C PRO A 3 -88.50 9.37 -18.17
N GLN A 4 -88.29 8.17 -17.63
CA GLN A 4 -87.06 7.78 -16.94
C GLN A 4 -85.92 7.71 -17.97
N ILE A 5 -84.79 8.34 -17.64
CA ILE A 5 -83.55 8.31 -18.42
C ILE A 5 -82.72 7.13 -17.90
N PRO A 6 -82.15 6.26 -18.75
CA PRO A 6 -81.31 5.17 -18.30
C PRO A 6 -79.99 5.68 -17.71
N GLU A 7 -79.61 5.09 -16.57
CA GLU A 7 -78.40 5.34 -15.80
C GLU A 7 -77.17 4.85 -16.58
N VAL A 8 -76.25 5.77 -16.88
CA VAL A 8 -74.99 5.49 -17.59
C VAL A 8 -73.99 4.96 -16.58
N SER A 9 -73.49 3.73 -16.79
CA SER A 9 -72.42 3.15 -15.95
C SER A 9 -71.16 4.04 -15.97
N PRO A 10 -70.44 4.19 -14.84
CA PRO A 10 -69.22 4.99 -14.82
C PRO A 10 -68.10 4.28 -15.60
N VAL A 11 -67.45 5.05 -16.48
CA VAL A 11 -66.22 4.68 -17.18
C VAL A 11 -65.12 4.41 -16.14
N PRO A 12 -64.31 3.33 -16.25
CA PRO A 12 -63.17 3.16 -15.35
C PRO A 12 -62.20 4.32 -15.53
N ALA A 13 -61.91 5.04 -14.45
CA ALA A 13 -60.87 6.05 -14.43
C ALA A 13 -59.53 5.38 -14.76
N ILE A 14 -58.87 5.84 -15.82
CA ILE A 14 -57.48 5.48 -16.13
C ILE A 14 -56.63 6.09 -15.01
N ALA A 15 -56.10 5.22 -14.14
CA ALA A 15 -55.13 5.62 -13.13
C ALA A 15 -53.87 6.20 -13.82
N PRO A 16 -53.23 7.24 -13.26
CA PRO A 16 -51.96 7.73 -13.78
C PRO A 16 -50.93 6.59 -13.67
N ALA A 17 -50.36 6.20 -14.82
CA ALA A 17 -49.29 5.23 -14.88
C ALA A 17 -48.14 5.70 -13.97
N GLY A 18 -47.83 4.91 -12.94
CA GLY A 18 -46.57 5.02 -12.21
C GLY A 18 -45.38 4.85 -13.17
N PRO A 19 -44.15 5.24 -12.77
CA PRO A 19 -43.00 5.18 -13.65
C PRO A 19 -42.84 3.75 -14.17
N ALA A 20 -43.14 3.59 -15.46
CA ALA A 20 -42.99 2.33 -16.16
C ALA A 20 -41.53 1.92 -16.00
N ALA A 21 -41.30 0.77 -15.36
CA ALA A 21 -40.03 0.09 -15.46
C ALA A 21 -39.68 0.05 -16.95
N GLU A 22 -38.54 0.67 -17.31
CA GLU A 22 -38.07 0.81 -18.69
C GLU A 22 -38.20 -0.53 -19.39
N ALA A 23 -39.24 -0.65 -20.22
CA ALA A 23 -39.34 -1.75 -21.15
C ALA A 23 -38.08 -1.64 -21.99
N ARG A 24 -37.17 -2.62 -21.85
CA ARG A 24 -35.92 -2.68 -22.62
C ARG A 24 -36.29 -2.52 -24.09
N ALA A 25 -36.10 -1.30 -24.61
CA ALA A 25 -36.39 -1.00 -25.99
C ALA A 25 -35.52 -1.90 -26.86
N ALA A 26 -36.06 -2.42 -27.96
CA ALA A 26 -35.26 -3.17 -28.91
C ALA A 26 -34.07 -2.31 -29.34
N PRO A 27 -32.87 -2.90 -29.49
CA PRO A 27 -31.68 -2.15 -29.86
C PRO A 27 -31.90 -1.41 -31.18
N THR A 28 -31.50 -0.15 -31.23
CA THR A 28 -31.67 0.69 -32.43
C THR A 28 -30.67 0.28 -33.51
N ALA A 29 -30.92 0.67 -34.77
CA ALA A 29 -29.99 0.44 -35.87
C ALA A 29 -28.58 1.01 -35.60
N ALA A 30 -28.52 2.18 -34.95
CA ALA A 30 -27.26 2.80 -34.54
C ALA A 30 -26.52 1.99 -33.48
N GLN A 31 -27.23 1.45 -32.48
CA GLN A 31 -26.64 0.57 -31.46
C GLN A 31 -26.12 -0.74 -32.07
N MET A 32 -26.82 -1.30 -33.06
CA MET A 32 -26.37 -2.50 -33.78
C MET A 32 -25.10 -2.25 -34.59
N TYR A 33 -25.02 -1.10 -35.28
CA TYR A 33 -23.81 -0.69 -36.02
C TYR A 33 -22.63 -0.45 -35.08
N GLU A 34 -22.84 0.26 -33.96
CA GLU A 34 -21.81 0.49 -32.96
C GLU A 34 -21.30 -0.81 -32.33
N ALA A 35 -22.19 -1.74 -32.00
CA ALA A 35 -21.80 -3.06 -31.49
C ALA A 35 -20.96 -3.85 -32.52
N ALA A 36 -21.32 -3.79 -33.81
CA ALA A 36 -20.54 -4.43 -34.87
C ALA A 36 -19.15 -3.78 -35.04
N GLN A 37 -19.07 -2.46 -34.95
CA GLN A 37 -17.80 -1.72 -34.98
C GLN A 37 -16.91 -2.11 -33.79
N ALA A 38 -17.46 -2.13 -32.58
CA ALA A 38 -16.72 -2.51 -31.37
C ALA A 38 -16.23 -3.96 -31.43
N GLN A 39 -17.03 -4.88 -31.98
CA GLN A 39 -16.59 -6.26 -32.20
C GLN A 39 -15.39 -6.33 -33.17
N ARG A 40 -15.41 -5.56 -34.26
CA ARG A 40 -14.28 -5.51 -35.21
C ARG A 40 -13.02 -5.00 -34.53
N GLU A 41 -13.11 -3.93 -33.75
CA GLU A 41 -11.99 -3.33 -33.02
C GLU A 41 -11.34 -4.35 -32.08
N VAL A 42 -12.14 -5.08 -31.30
CA VAL A 42 -11.64 -6.16 -30.42
C VAL A 42 -10.90 -7.25 -31.20
N LEU A 43 -11.39 -7.64 -32.39
CA LEU A 43 -10.73 -8.64 -33.23
C LEU A 43 -9.41 -8.11 -33.83
N GLN A 44 -9.34 -6.82 -34.17
CA GLN A 44 -8.12 -6.17 -34.64
C GLN A 44 -7.06 -6.11 -33.54
N ASP A 45 -7.45 -5.75 -32.31
CA ASP A 45 -6.55 -5.77 -31.15
C ASP A 45 -6.03 -7.18 -30.85
N GLN A 46 -6.90 -8.19 -30.99
CA GLN A 46 -6.50 -9.59 -30.86
C GLN A 46 -5.48 -10.00 -31.92
N MET A 47 -5.68 -9.58 -33.17
CA MET A 47 -4.73 -9.81 -34.26
C MET A 47 -3.37 -9.20 -33.94
N GLU A 48 -3.34 -7.91 -33.58
CA GLU A 48 -2.09 -7.21 -33.23
C GLU A 48 -1.35 -7.91 -32.06
N SER A 49 -2.09 -8.33 -31.03
CA SER A 49 -1.51 -9.08 -29.91
C SER A 49 -0.91 -10.41 -30.35
N LEU A 50 -1.55 -11.14 -31.27
CA LEU A 50 -1.04 -12.40 -31.80
C LEU A 50 0.21 -12.19 -32.66
N GLU A 51 0.21 -11.21 -33.55
CA GLU A 51 1.35 -10.86 -34.40
C GLU A 51 2.56 -10.43 -33.57
N SER A 52 2.34 -9.60 -32.55
CA SER A 52 3.38 -9.20 -31.59
C SER A 52 3.99 -10.40 -30.87
N ARG A 53 3.15 -11.32 -30.35
CA ARG A 53 3.62 -12.56 -29.69
C ARG A 53 4.41 -13.44 -30.67
N ARG A 54 3.94 -13.57 -31.91
CA ARG A 54 4.62 -14.32 -32.96
C ARG A 54 6.02 -13.76 -33.23
N SER A 55 6.12 -12.44 -33.37
CA SER A 55 7.39 -11.74 -33.59
C SER A 55 8.39 -11.94 -32.43
N VAL A 56 7.90 -11.92 -31.19
CA VAL A 56 8.73 -12.21 -30.01
C VAL A 56 9.23 -13.66 -30.03
N LEU A 57 8.39 -14.63 -30.37
CA LEU A 57 8.78 -16.03 -30.43
C LEU A 57 9.74 -16.32 -31.58
N SER A 58 9.53 -15.73 -32.76
CA SER A 58 10.44 -15.88 -33.90
C SER A 58 11.82 -15.27 -33.61
N SER A 59 11.85 -14.13 -32.92
CA SER A 59 13.10 -13.50 -32.46
C SER A 59 13.86 -14.42 -31.50
N ARG A 60 13.16 -15.04 -30.53
CA ARG A 60 13.76 -16.02 -29.60
C ARG A 60 14.24 -17.27 -30.31
N LEU A 61 13.49 -17.78 -31.29
CA LEU A 61 13.88 -18.95 -32.09
C LEU A 61 15.16 -18.70 -32.92
N SER A 62 15.37 -17.45 -33.32
CA SER A 62 16.55 -17.01 -34.08
C SER A 62 17.80 -16.84 -33.21
N ASP A 63 17.64 -16.79 -31.88
CA ASP A 63 18.76 -16.70 -30.94
C ASP A 63 19.57 -18.01 -30.96
N ALA A 64 20.89 -17.88 -31.17
CA ALA A 64 21.82 -19.00 -31.26
C ALA A 64 21.94 -19.81 -29.96
N SER A 65 21.51 -19.25 -28.82
CA SER A 65 21.57 -19.89 -27.50
C SER A 65 20.47 -20.94 -27.25
N VAL A 66 19.50 -21.09 -28.15
CA VAL A 66 18.36 -22.01 -27.95
C VAL A 66 18.70 -23.45 -28.38
N SER A 67 18.69 -24.37 -27.41
CA SER A 67 18.91 -25.82 -27.59
C SER A 67 17.76 -26.54 -28.30
N GLY A 68 18.01 -27.73 -28.87
CA GLY A 68 17.09 -28.49 -29.73
C GLY A 68 15.66 -28.69 -29.20
N THR A 69 15.49 -29.18 -27.96
CA THR A 69 14.15 -29.41 -27.38
C THR A 69 13.38 -28.09 -27.18
N ASN A 70 14.07 -27.02 -26.76
CA ASN A 70 13.47 -25.70 -26.59
C ASN A 70 13.08 -25.08 -27.94
N ARG A 71 13.91 -25.29 -28.97
CA ARG A 71 13.63 -24.88 -30.36
C ARG A 71 12.36 -25.56 -30.87
N SER A 72 12.25 -26.88 -30.74
CA SER A 72 11.05 -27.62 -31.16
C SER A 72 9.78 -27.13 -30.44
N GLY A 73 9.86 -26.86 -29.13
CA GLY A 73 8.72 -26.30 -28.38
C GLY A 73 8.32 -24.88 -28.82
N LEU A 74 9.28 -24.04 -29.22
CA LEU A 74 8.98 -22.72 -29.77
C LEU A 74 8.36 -22.79 -31.17
N GLU A 75 8.85 -23.70 -32.02
CA GLU A 75 8.28 -23.96 -33.35
C GLU A 75 6.82 -24.41 -33.26
N GLN A 76 6.50 -25.33 -32.34
CA GLN A 76 5.12 -25.75 -32.09
C GLN A 76 4.23 -24.58 -31.64
N ARG A 77 4.73 -23.70 -30.76
CA ARG A 77 3.97 -22.51 -30.31
C ARG A 77 3.75 -21.50 -31.43
N ILE A 78 4.73 -21.32 -32.32
CA ILE A 78 4.57 -20.45 -33.49
C ILE A 78 3.50 -21.02 -34.42
N ALA A 79 3.51 -22.34 -34.66
CA ALA A 79 2.49 -23.00 -35.49
C ALA A 79 1.07 -22.84 -34.90
N ASP A 80 0.90 -22.96 -33.58
CA ASP A 80 -0.38 -22.71 -32.91
C ASP A 80 -0.83 -21.24 -33.06
N ILE A 81 0.08 -20.27 -32.89
CA ILE A 81 -0.25 -18.86 -33.11
C ILE A 81 -0.62 -18.59 -34.56
N ASP A 82 0.06 -19.20 -35.53
CA ASP A 82 -0.22 -19.03 -36.96
C ASP A 82 -1.63 -19.56 -37.31
N GLN A 83 -2.05 -20.67 -36.70
CA GLN A 83 -3.43 -21.14 -36.81
C GLN A 83 -4.44 -20.14 -36.22
N ARG A 84 -4.15 -19.61 -35.03
CA ARG A 84 -5.03 -18.62 -34.38
C ARG A 84 -5.12 -17.31 -35.16
N ILE A 85 -4.03 -16.84 -35.75
CA ILE A 85 -4.01 -15.69 -36.66
C ILE A 85 -4.94 -15.96 -37.85
N ALA A 86 -4.81 -17.11 -38.51
CA ALA A 86 -5.67 -17.45 -39.64
C ALA A 86 -7.16 -17.53 -39.26
N ASP A 87 -7.48 -17.95 -38.04
CA ASP A 87 -8.86 -18.02 -37.57
C ASP A 87 -9.42 -16.65 -37.14
N VAL A 88 -8.60 -15.77 -36.56
CA VAL A 88 -8.99 -14.38 -36.27
C VAL A 88 -9.17 -13.60 -37.57
N ASP A 89 -8.34 -13.82 -38.58
CA ASP A 89 -8.46 -13.17 -39.90
C ASP A 89 -9.82 -13.48 -40.56
N LYS A 90 -10.25 -14.74 -40.53
CA LYS A 90 -11.59 -15.14 -40.97
C LYS A 90 -12.69 -14.46 -40.17
N GLN A 91 -12.51 -14.29 -38.85
CA GLN A 91 -13.49 -13.61 -38.00
C GLN A 91 -13.56 -12.11 -38.31
N ILE A 92 -12.44 -11.47 -38.60
CA ILE A 92 -12.39 -10.07 -39.06
C ILE A 92 -13.17 -9.93 -40.36
N ALA A 93 -12.93 -10.80 -41.35
CA ALA A 93 -13.68 -10.76 -42.61
C ALA A 93 -15.20 -10.93 -42.39
N MET A 94 -15.62 -11.80 -41.48
CA MET A 94 -17.03 -11.97 -41.11
C MET A 94 -17.59 -10.76 -40.35
N SER A 95 -16.78 -10.10 -39.53
CA SER A 95 -17.14 -8.88 -38.80
C SER A 95 -17.30 -7.69 -39.76
N ASP A 96 -16.43 -7.57 -40.76
CA ASP A 96 -16.53 -6.53 -41.80
C ASP A 96 -17.85 -6.63 -42.58
N ILE A 97 -18.27 -7.87 -42.88
CA ILE A 97 -19.59 -8.10 -43.49
C ILE A 97 -20.71 -7.66 -42.53
N GLN A 98 -20.61 -7.91 -41.23
CA GLN A 98 -21.62 -7.47 -40.25
C GLN A 98 -21.67 -5.94 -40.14
N VAL A 99 -20.53 -5.27 -40.08
CA VAL A 99 -20.44 -3.81 -40.08
C VAL A 99 -21.09 -3.24 -41.34
N SER A 100 -20.77 -3.78 -42.52
CA SER A 100 -21.36 -3.32 -43.78
C SER A 100 -22.89 -3.53 -43.83
N ARG A 101 -23.40 -4.66 -43.32
CA ARG A 101 -24.84 -4.94 -43.23
C ARG A 101 -25.54 -4.00 -42.25
N ALA A 102 -24.92 -3.71 -41.10
CA ALA A 102 -25.46 -2.79 -40.11
C ALA A 102 -25.45 -1.34 -40.63
N ALA A 103 -24.39 -0.94 -41.34
CA ALA A 103 -24.26 0.38 -41.96
C ALA A 103 -25.28 0.63 -43.07
N ALA A 104 -25.76 -0.42 -43.74
CA ALA A 104 -26.76 -0.32 -44.79
C ALA A 104 -28.17 0.04 -44.27
N ILE A 105 -28.41 -0.04 -42.96
CA ILE A 105 -29.69 0.32 -42.35
C ILE A 105 -29.80 1.86 -42.30
N PRO A 106 -30.84 2.48 -42.90
CA PRO A 106 -31.03 3.93 -42.84
C PRO A 106 -31.09 4.44 -41.39
N GLY A 107 -30.31 5.47 -41.08
CA GLY A 107 -30.22 6.01 -39.72
C GLY A 107 -29.37 5.16 -38.76
N ALA A 108 -28.56 4.21 -39.24
CA ALA A 108 -27.57 3.52 -38.41
C ALA A 108 -26.32 4.37 -38.13
N ILE A 109 -25.88 5.16 -39.10
CA ILE A 109 -24.77 6.09 -38.93
C ILE A 109 -25.36 7.41 -38.41
N VAL A 110 -25.51 7.50 -37.09
CA VAL A 110 -25.94 8.73 -36.42
C VAL A 110 -24.71 9.33 -35.75
N GLU A 111 -24.41 10.58 -36.08
CA GLU A 111 -23.44 11.36 -35.31
C GLU A 111 -23.94 11.38 -33.86
N ARG A 112 -23.22 10.68 -32.96
CA ARG A 112 -23.58 10.66 -31.55
C ARG A 112 -23.58 12.12 -31.07
N PRO A 113 -24.68 12.65 -30.53
CA PRO A 113 -24.69 14.01 -30.00
C PRO A 113 -23.51 14.16 -29.04
N PRO A 114 -22.71 15.24 -29.15
CA PRO A 114 -21.56 15.42 -28.29
C PRO A 114 -22.02 15.26 -26.84
N GLU A 115 -21.32 14.40 -26.09
CA GLU A 115 -21.62 14.22 -24.68
C GLU A 115 -21.42 15.57 -23.99
N VAL A 116 -22.54 16.26 -23.73
CA VAL A 116 -22.51 17.54 -23.04
C VAL A 116 -22.10 17.22 -21.61
N ARG A 117 -20.82 17.44 -21.29
CA ARG A 117 -20.27 17.28 -19.95
C ARG A 117 -20.98 18.27 -19.02
N SER A 118 -22.04 17.82 -18.39
CA SER A 118 -22.77 18.54 -17.36
C SER A 118 -21.98 18.46 -16.05
N GLY A 119 -20.91 19.24 -15.96
CA GLY A 119 -20.12 19.45 -14.76
C GLY A 119 -19.92 20.94 -14.50
N PRO A 120 -19.38 21.33 -13.33
CA PRO A 120 -18.96 22.70 -13.11
C PRO A 120 -18.05 23.17 -14.26
N PRO A 121 -18.20 24.42 -14.72
CA PRO A 121 -17.35 24.97 -15.78
C PRO A 121 -15.87 24.76 -15.47
N GLU A 122 -15.04 24.55 -16.50
CA GLU A 122 -13.58 24.36 -16.34
C GLU A 122 -12.95 25.54 -15.58
N GLU A 123 -13.51 26.73 -15.77
CA GLU A 123 -13.17 27.96 -15.08
C GLU A 123 -13.28 27.82 -13.56
N VAL A 124 -14.24 27.05 -13.03
CA VAL A 124 -14.38 26.81 -11.59
C VAL A 124 -13.23 25.96 -11.06
N PHE A 125 -12.78 24.95 -11.83
CA PHE A 125 -11.66 24.11 -11.46
C PHE A 125 -10.33 24.88 -11.53
N VAL A 126 -10.13 25.65 -12.61
CA VAL A 126 -8.93 26.49 -12.77
C VAL A 126 -8.87 27.57 -11.69
N LEU A 127 -9.98 28.26 -11.43
CA LEU A 127 -10.04 29.31 -10.42
C LEU A 127 -9.83 28.77 -9.00
N SER A 128 -10.42 27.61 -8.68
CA SER A 128 -10.21 26.97 -7.36
C SER A 128 -8.77 26.47 -7.19
N GLY A 129 -8.15 25.91 -8.23
CA GLY A 129 -6.74 25.53 -8.23
C GLY A 129 -5.82 26.73 -7.99
N ILE A 130 -6.02 27.83 -8.73
CA ILE A 130 -5.25 29.07 -8.56
C ILE A 130 -5.45 29.65 -7.15
N PHE A 131 -6.69 29.71 -6.66
CA PHE A 131 -6.98 30.19 -5.31
C PHE A 131 -6.26 29.36 -4.24
N MET A 132 -6.24 28.03 -4.39
CA MET A 132 -5.56 27.15 -3.45
C MET A 132 -4.05 27.45 -3.40
N VAL A 133 -3.41 27.66 -4.56
CA VAL A 133 -1.97 27.92 -4.64
C VAL A 133 -1.60 29.34 -4.20
N VAL A 134 -2.39 30.34 -4.59
CA VAL A 134 -2.09 31.76 -4.32
C VAL A 134 -2.49 32.17 -2.90
N VAL A 135 -3.54 31.58 -2.33
CA VAL A 135 -4.09 31.98 -1.03
C VAL A 135 -3.82 30.93 0.03
N LEU A 136 -4.27 29.68 -0.18
CA LEU A 136 -4.22 28.67 0.87
C LEU A 136 -2.80 28.19 1.14
N LEU A 137 -2.00 27.91 0.11
CA LEU A 137 -0.63 27.42 0.26
C LEU A 137 0.28 28.38 1.06
N PRO A 138 0.40 29.69 0.77
CA PRO A 138 1.22 30.59 1.58
C PRO A 138 0.66 30.77 2.98
N LEU A 139 -0.67 30.74 3.16
CA LEU A 139 -1.29 30.82 4.48
C LEU A 139 -0.93 29.59 5.33
N THR A 140 -1.01 28.38 4.75
CA THR A 140 -0.61 27.14 5.41
C THR A 140 0.86 27.14 5.78
N ILE A 141 1.75 27.57 4.87
CA ILE A 141 3.19 27.70 5.16
C ILE A 141 3.44 28.71 6.29
N ALA A 142 2.76 29.86 6.28
CA ALA A 142 2.88 30.88 7.32
C ALA A 142 2.43 30.36 8.69
N TYR A 143 1.31 29.64 8.75
CA TYR A 143 0.81 29.02 9.97
C TYR A 143 1.74 27.91 10.49
N ALA A 144 2.22 27.04 9.59
CA ALA A 144 3.20 26.01 9.96
C ALA A 144 4.48 26.62 10.54
N ARG A 145 5.00 27.68 9.89
CA ARG A 145 6.18 28.42 10.37
C ARG A 145 5.93 29.11 11.72
N ARG A 146 4.72 29.64 11.94
CA ARG A 146 4.32 30.28 13.20
C ARG A 146 4.27 29.28 14.35
N ILE A 147 3.73 28.08 14.11
CA ILE A 147 3.69 27.01 15.14
C ILE A 147 5.11 26.56 15.46
N TRP A 148 5.93 26.27 14.46
CA TRP A 148 7.30 25.79 14.68
C TRP A 148 8.17 26.80 15.45
N ARG A 149 8.08 28.10 15.10
CA ARG A 149 8.77 29.18 15.84
C ARG A 149 8.27 29.38 17.27
N ARG A 150 7.00 29.08 17.56
CA ARG A 150 6.46 29.16 18.93
C ARG A 150 6.92 27.97 19.78
N SER A 151 7.03 26.80 19.18
CA SER A 151 7.51 25.60 19.87
C SER A 151 9.00 25.68 20.22
N SER A 152 9.84 26.33 19.39
CA SER A 152 11.27 26.51 19.71
C SER A 152 11.51 27.39 20.94
N THR A 153 10.62 28.35 21.23
CA THR A 153 10.74 29.20 22.44
C THR A 153 10.48 28.43 23.73
N ILE A 154 9.69 27.35 23.67
CA ILE A 154 9.37 26.52 24.84
C ILE A 154 10.53 25.56 25.18
N VAL A 155 11.22 25.02 24.17
CA VAL A 155 12.32 24.05 24.36
C VAL A 155 13.58 24.70 24.96
N THR A 156 13.80 26.01 24.77
CA THR A 156 14.95 26.72 25.36
C THR A 156 14.87 26.95 26.87
N ASN A 157 13.74 26.64 27.51
CA ASN A 157 13.57 26.74 28.96
C ASN A 157 13.64 25.37 29.64
N ILE A 158 14.65 24.54 29.31
CA ILE A 158 14.98 23.45 30.23
C ILE A 158 15.40 24.10 31.56
N PRO A 159 14.67 23.87 32.66
CA PRO A 159 14.97 24.50 33.94
C PRO A 159 16.39 24.12 34.35
N LYS A 160 17.23 25.11 34.67
CA LYS A 160 18.59 24.87 35.17
C LYS A 160 18.62 23.88 36.33
N GLU A 161 17.55 23.87 37.13
CA GLU A 161 17.32 22.95 38.22
C GLU A 161 17.22 21.47 37.80
N LEU A 162 16.71 21.15 36.59
CA LEU A 162 16.76 19.79 36.06
C LEU A 162 18.20 19.38 35.72
N GLY A 163 19.01 20.29 35.18
CA GLY A 163 20.43 20.04 34.92
C GLY A 163 21.22 19.77 36.19
N GLU A 164 21.02 20.58 37.23
CA GLU A 164 21.65 20.38 38.54
C GLU A 164 21.23 19.06 39.22
N ARG A 165 19.95 18.68 39.07
CA ARG A 165 19.48 17.38 39.55
C ARG A 165 20.13 16.21 38.81
N LEU A 166 20.32 16.32 37.49
CA LEU A 166 20.97 15.28 36.69
C LEU A 166 22.44 15.11 37.06
N ILE A 167 23.18 16.22 37.25
CA ILE A 167 24.57 16.20 37.72
C ILE A 167 24.68 15.54 39.11
N ARG A 168 23.74 15.83 40.01
CA ARG A 168 23.72 15.19 41.34
C ARG A 168 23.44 13.69 41.23
N VAL A 169 22.56 13.28 40.31
CA VAL A 169 22.27 11.86 40.05
C VAL A 169 23.51 11.17 39.47
N GLU A 170 24.21 11.79 38.53
CA GLU A 170 25.46 11.27 37.95
C GLU A 170 26.52 11.04 39.04
N GLN A 171 26.77 12.03 39.89
CA GLN A 171 27.70 11.91 41.02
C GLN A 171 27.30 10.83 42.03
N ALA A 172 26.00 10.69 42.32
CA ALA A 172 25.51 9.64 43.20
C ALA A 172 25.71 8.25 42.59
N VAL A 173 25.53 8.10 41.27
CA VAL A 173 25.77 6.85 40.55
C VAL A 173 27.26 6.49 40.53
N GLU A 174 28.14 7.46 40.29
CA GLU A 174 29.60 7.25 40.34
C GLU A 174 30.05 6.81 41.74
N SER A 175 29.55 7.46 42.80
CA SER A 175 29.82 7.06 44.19
C SER A 175 29.32 5.65 44.50
N THR A 176 28.12 5.30 44.02
CA THR A 176 27.55 3.96 44.22
C THR A 176 28.40 2.90 43.51
N ALA A 177 28.94 3.19 42.32
CA ALA A 177 29.79 2.27 41.58
C ALA A 177 31.08 1.93 42.35
N VAL A 178 31.75 2.95 42.90
CA VAL A 178 32.97 2.77 43.71
C VAL A 178 32.66 2.01 45.01
N GLU A 179 31.53 2.32 45.64
CA GLU A 179 31.14 1.64 46.89
C GLU A 179 30.81 0.16 46.64
N VAL A 180 30.14 -0.17 45.53
CA VAL A 180 29.87 -1.55 45.13
C VAL A 180 31.16 -2.32 44.83
N GLU A 181 32.12 -1.69 44.14
CA GLU A 181 33.45 -2.27 43.90
C GLU A 181 34.14 -2.60 45.23
N ARG A 182 34.17 -1.64 46.16
CA ARG A 182 34.80 -1.80 47.47
C ARG A 182 34.09 -2.83 48.35
N ILE A 183 32.75 -2.91 48.32
CA ILE A 183 31.98 -3.95 49.01
C ILE A 183 32.31 -5.33 48.42
N GLY A 184 32.42 -5.41 47.09
CA GLY A 184 32.85 -6.64 46.39
C GLY A 184 34.24 -7.09 46.81
N GLU A 185 35.19 -6.17 46.97
CA GLU A 185 36.53 -6.45 47.48
C GLU A 185 36.52 -6.88 48.95
N GLY A 186 35.75 -6.20 49.80
CA GLY A 186 35.58 -6.55 51.21
C GLY A 186 34.99 -7.96 51.39
N GLN A 187 33.98 -8.31 50.59
CA GLN A 187 33.42 -9.66 50.59
C GLN A 187 34.43 -10.70 50.07
N ARG A 188 35.16 -10.42 49.00
CA ARG A 188 36.25 -11.30 48.51
C ARG A 188 37.34 -11.51 49.56
N PHE A 189 37.70 -10.45 50.27
CA PHE A 189 38.70 -10.51 51.34
C PHE A 189 38.23 -11.36 52.51
N LEU A 190 36.99 -11.17 52.97
CA LEU A 190 36.40 -12.00 54.04
C LEU A 190 36.32 -13.47 53.63
N THR A 191 35.88 -13.78 52.40
CA THR A 191 35.84 -15.17 51.92
C THR A 191 37.24 -15.80 51.87
N ARG A 192 38.26 -15.07 51.39
CA ARG A 192 39.65 -15.53 51.44
C ARG A 192 40.10 -15.75 52.88
N LEU A 193 39.78 -14.84 53.80
CA LEU A 193 40.18 -14.94 55.21
C LEU A 193 39.48 -16.09 55.95
N PHE A 194 38.22 -16.41 55.63
CA PHE A 194 37.55 -17.61 56.14
C PHE A 194 38.14 -18.91 55.56
N THR A 195 38.58 -18.87 54.29
CA THR A 195 39.16 -20.04 53.61
C THR A 195 40.63 -20.28 54.01
N GLU A 196 41.41 -19.22 54.23
CA GLU A 196 42.84 -19.26 54.54
C GLU A 196 43.14 -19.15 56.06
N GLY A 197 42.33 -18.37 56.81
CA GLY A 197 42.54 -18.04 58.23
C GLY A 197 41.87 -18.98 59.23
N GLY A 198 40.92 -19.83 58.80
CA GLY A 198 40.30 -20.86 59.64
C GLY A 198 41.29 -21.90 60.20
N VAL A 199 42.51 -21.97 59.67
CA VAL A 199 43.53 -22.95 60.08
C VAL A 199 44.64 -22.35 60.97
N ARG A 200 44.78 -21.02 61.10
CA ARG A 200 45.99 -20.43 61.73
C ARG A 200 45.79 -19.47 62.91
N ALA A 201 44.56 -19.07 63.24
CA ALA A 201 44.33 -18.04 64.27
C ALA A 201 43.81 -18.57 65.63
N ILE A 202 43.73 -19.88 65.86
CA ILE A 202 43.37 -20.43 67.18
C ILE A 202 44.29 -21.62 67.53
N ALA A 203 45.54 -21.33 67.87
CA ALA A 203 46.39 -22.25 68.62
C ALA A 203 47.28 -21.43 69.57
N PRO A 204 47.07 -21.48 70.91
CA PRO A 204 47.94 -20.82 71.86
C PRO A 204 49.24 -21.62 72.04
N SER A 205 50.39 -20.96 71.84
CA SER A 205 51.71 -21.55 72.14
C SER A 205 51.94 -21.52 73.66
N SER A 206 51.51 -22.58 74.33
CA SER A 206 51.98 -22.96 75.66
C SER A 206 53.31 -23.69 75.53
N LYS A 207 54.40 -23.01 75.95
CA LYS A 207 55.65 -23.55 76.50
C LYS A 207 56.66 -22.40 76.60
N ASP A 208 56.74 -21.81 77.78
CA ASP A 208 57.97 -21.30 78.43
C ASP A 208 57.56 -20.51 79.68
N ALA A 209 56.97 -21.23 80.63
CA ALA A 209 56.92 -20.86 82.03
C ALA A 209 56.97 -22.16 82.82
N VAL A 210 57.78 -22.18 83.88
CA VAL A 210 58.14 -23.31 84.77
C VAL A 210 59.40 -24.06 84.33
N GLU A 211 60.57 -23.63 84.83
CA GLU A 211 61.24 -24.35 85.93
C GLU A 211 62.40 -23.53 86.53
N LEU A 212 62.22 -23.10 87.77
CA LEU A 212 63.29 -22.63 88.65
C LEU A 212 63.87 -23.86 89.38
N ARG A 213 65.18 -24.12 89.27
CA ARG A 213 65.93 -24.78 90.36
C ARG A 213 67.44 -24.54 90.27
N GLN A 214 67.96 -23.74 91.21
CA GLN A 214 69.38 -23.71 91.65
C GLN A 214 69.72 -25.01 92.45
N PRO A 215 70.89 -25.18 93.12
CA PRO A 215 72.24 -24.57 93.06
C PRO A 215 73.38 -25.65 93.06
N GLN A 216 74.66 -25.24 93.04
CA GLN A 216 75.76 -25.56 94.00
C GLN A 216 77.18 -25.67 93.39
N PHE A 217 78.09 -24.89 93.99
CA PHE A 217 79.57 -24.98 94.04
C PHE A 217 80.04 -26.30 94.71
N PRO A 218 81.33 -26.74 94.71
CA PRO A 218 82.61 -25.99 94.61
C PRO A 218 83.43 -26.16 93.33
#